data_AF-A0A1L9QK07-F1
#
_entry.id   AF-A0A1L9QK07-F1
#
_cell.length_a   1.000
_cell.length_b   1.000
_cell.length_c   1.000
_cell.angle_alpha   90.00
_cell.angle_beta   90.00
_cell.angle_gamma   90.00
#
_symmetry.space_group_name_H-M   'P 1'
#
loop_
_entity.id
_entity.type
_entity.pdbx_description
1 polymer ?
#
loop_
_entity_poly.entity_id
_entity_poly.type
_entity_poly.pdbx_seq_one_letter_code
_entity_poly.pdbx_strand_id
1 'polypeptide(L)'
;MLDKVTRHFGTLRIVRETEEQTIDLESFLDFRDRVLGLNGYQLTKGQFRYIENRKSWFKAICINLLYGFRCSEFKAIRNLDESVTIDGEYFPALSDPDNEWHEIVLGDGFWITDTSGKRHYITVKTSKRISCPMIHPDYPNLVELLGIKDASVKMPEVTPNSKSKPETIKRCYVHGMRESLLRYIDQAGHPGFTQTHALRHLANYHGTIAGLTVDQRSASLGHSNLMNDTTYKGHQSVSNKRGLLRRRISKDAEIAELKQKLQQAEETILFLKKENARLNELLGGNDDLPRIGS
;
A
#
# COMPACT_ATOMS: atom_id res chain seq x y z
N MET A 1 7.25 -14.24 47.18
CA MET A 1 6.14 -14.89 46.44
C MET A 1 6.56 -15.26 45.01
N LEU A 2 7.33 -14.41 44.32
CA LEU A 2 7.96 -14.71 43.02
C LEU A 2 8.87 -15.96 43.03
N ASP A 3 9.70 -16.15 44.06
CA ASP A 3 10.67 -17.26 44.11
C ASP A 3 10.05 -18.66 44.17
N LYS A 4 8.81 -18.77 44.70
CA LYS A 4 8.05 -20.03 44.70
C LYS A 4 7.49 -20.36 43.31
N VAL A 5 7.15 -19.34 42.52
CA VAL A 5 6.62 -19.50 41.15
C VAL A 5 7.74 -19.89 40.19
N THR A 6 8.92 -19.29 40.32
CA THR A 6 10.08 -19.60 39.45
C THR A 6 10.59 -21.04 39.62
N ARG A 7 10.49 -21.62 40.83
CA ARG A 7 10.88 -23.02 41.08
C ARG A 7 9.91 -24.05 40.48
N HIS A 8 8.65 -23.69 40.26
CA HIS A 8 7.63 -24.64 39.80
C HIS A 8 7.50 -24.67 38.27
N PHE A 9 7.76 -23.56 37.57
CA PHE A 9 7.49 -23.43 36.13
C PHE A 9 8.74 -23.29 35.25
N GLY A 10 9.95 -23.37 35.81
CA GLY A 10 11.17 -23.10 35.05
C GLY A 10 11.26 -21.65 34.56
N THR A 11 12.20 -21.37 33.66
CA THR A 11 12.44 -20.03 33.10
C THR A 11 11.17 -19.51 32.41
N LEU A 12 10.47 -18.58 33.05
CA LEU A 12 9.32 -17.88 32.47
C LEU A 12 9.76 -17.14 31.21
N ARG A 13 9.49 -17.73 30.04
CA ARG A 13 9.66 -17.07 28.76
C ARG A 13 8.46 -16.13 28.57
N ILE A 14 8.64 -14.87 28.89
CA ILE A 14 7.66 -13.81 28.55
C ILE A 14 7.67 -13.68 27.03
N VAL A 15 6.74 -14.36 26.36
CA VAL A 15 6.42 -14.10 24.96
C VAL A 15 5.48 -12.89 24.98
N ARG A 16 5.96 -11.73 24.54
CA ARG A 16 5.06 -10.60 24.28
C ARG A 16 4.19 -10.99 23.08
N GLU A 17 2.93 -11.32 23.32
CA GLU A 17 1.95 -11.30 22.24
C GLU A 17 1.87 -9.87 21.74
N THR A 18 2.20 -9.68 20.47
CA THR A 18 2.04 -8.38 19.83
C THR A 18 0.57 -8.29 19.44
N GLU A 19 -0.19 -7.46 20.13
CA GLU A 19 -1.59 -7.21 19.78
C GLU A 19 -1.69 -6.74 18.33
N GLU A 20 -2.57 -7.39 17.56
CA GLU A 20 -2.68 -7.19 16.12
C GLU A 20 -3.27 -5.80 15.83
N GLN A 21 -2.46 -4.92 15.26
CA GLN A 21 -2.89 -3.54 14.97
C GLN A 21 -3.73 -3.50 13.71
N THR A 22 -5.01 -3.14 13.86
CA THR A 22 -5.95 -3.01 12.75
C THR A 22 -6.80 -1.76 12.92
N ILE A 23 -7.26 -1.20 11.80
CA ILE A 23 -8.18 -0.06 11.75
C ILE A 23 -9.08 -0.23 10.53
N ASP A 24 -10.34 0.18 10.63
CA ASP A 24 -11.26 0.31 9.49
C ASP A 24 -11.29 1.76 8.97
N LEU A 25 -11.83 1.94 7.75
CA LEU A 25 -11.82 3.23 7.09
C LEU A 25 -12.59 4.32 7.85
N GLU A 26 -13.75 3.99 8.42
CA GLU A 26 -14.56 4.95 9.18
C GLU A 26 -13.83 5.45 10.42
N SER A 27 -13.23 4.53 11.19
CA SER A 27 -12.40 4.87 12.35
C SER A 27 -11.19 5.72 11.96
N PHE A 28 -10.58 5.47 10.80
CA PHE A 28 -9.48 6.29 10.29
C PHE A 28 -9.95 7.70 9.91
N LEU A 29 -11.10 7.83 9.26
CA LEU A 29 -11.67 9.12 8.85
C LEU A 29 -12.05 9.96 10.07
N ASP A 30 -12.75 9.38 11.05
CA ASP A 30 -13.06 10.06 12.32
C ASP A 30 -11.78 10.49 13.06
N PHE A 31 -10.77 9.61 13.13
CA PHE A 31 -9.47 9.95 13.71
C PHE A 31 -8.81 11.14 12.99
N ARG A 32 -8.80 11.15 11.66
CA ARG A 32 -8.30 12.27 10.85
C ARG A 32 -9.04 13.56 11.18
N ASP A 33 -10.37 13.51 11.23
CA ASP A 33 -11.19 14.69 11.43
C ASP A 33 -10.97 15.28 12.83
N ARG A 34 -10.84 14.45 13.86
CA ARG A 34 -10.48 14.91 15.22
C ARG A 34 -9.12 15.58 15.27
N VAL A 35 -8.12 15.03 14.58
CA VAL A 35 -6.75 15.57 14.61
C VAL A 35 -6.65 16.90 13.84
N LEU A 36 -7.42 17.03 12.77
CA LEU A 36 -7.42 18.19 11.89
C LEU A 36 -8.50 19.24 12.24
N GLY A 37 -9.40 18.94 13.19
CA GLY A 37 -10.50 19.83 13.55
C GLY A 37 -11.55 19.97 12.44
N LEU A 38 -11.82 18.90 11.71
CA LEU A 38 -12.81 18.84 10.65
C LEU A 38 -14.15 18.37 11.21
N ASN A 39 -15.23 18.45 10.42
CA ASN A 39 -16.54 17.90 10.77
C ASN A 39 -17.07 18.31 12.16
N GLY A 40 -16.79 19.55 12.58
CA GLY A 40 -17.25 20.11 13.84
C GLY A 40 -16.34 19.86 15.05
N TYR A 41 -15.26 19.10 14.90
CA TYR A 41 -14.27 18.93 15.97
C TYR A 41 -13.50 20.22 16.24
N GLN A 42 -13.42 20.61 17.51
CA GLN A 42 -12.69 21.80 17.92
C GLN A 42 -11.25 21.47 18.32
N LEU A 43 -10.30 22.25 17.81
CA LEU A 43 -8.92 22.20 18.22
C LEU A 43 -8.65 23.18 19.35
N THR A 44 -7.83 22.77 20.31
CA THR A 44 -7.23 23.69 21.28
C THR A 44 -6.33 24.71 20.56
N LYS A 45 -6.09 25.87 21.20
CA LYS A 45 -5.16 26.90 20.67
C LYS A 45 -3.78 26.34 20.32
N GLY A 46 -3.28 25.42 21.15
CA GLY A 46 -2.00 24.75 20.92
C GLY A 46 -2.03 23.84 19.69
N GLN A 47 -3.10 23.07 19.51
CA GLN A 47 -3.26 22.20 18.33
C GLN A 47 -3.38 23.03 17.04
N PHE A 48 -4.18 24.10 17.07
CA PHE A 48 -4.41 24.99 15.92
C PHE A 48 -3.12 25.69 15.47
N ARG A 49 -2.24 26.10 16.40
CA ARG A 49 -0.92 26.68 16.07
C ARG A 49 -0.08 25.78 15.15
N TYR A 50 -0.25 24.46 15.25
CA TYR A 50 0.50 23.48 14.46
C TYR A 50 -0.34 22.86 13.34
N ILE A 51 -1.44 23.49 12.92
CA ILE A 51 -2.37 22.90 11.95
C ILE A 51 -1.70 22.58 10.60
N GLU A 52 -0.82 23.43 10.11
CA GLU A 52 -0.13 23.18 8.83
C GLU A 52 0.81 21.97 8.91
N ASN A 53 1.52 21.81 10.01
CA ASN A 53 2.32 20.60 10.25
C ASN A 53 1.43 19.35 10.39
N ARG A 54 0.25 19.47 11.01
CA ARG A 54 -0.72 18.36 11.11
C ARG A 54 -1.25 17.95 9.73
N LYS A 55 -1.69 18.91 8.92
CA LYS A 55 -2.14 18.69 7.54
C LYS A 55 -1.03 18.03 6.72
N SER A 56 0.19 18.53 6.84
CA SER A 56 1.37 18.00 6.15
C SER A 56 1.62 16.52 6.47
N TRP A 57 1.70 16.15 7.76
CA TRP A 57 1.84 14.75 8.16
C TRP A 57 0.63 13.89 7.77
N PHE A 58 -0.60 14.42 7.88
CA PHE A 58 -1.79 13.69 7.47
C PHE A 58 -1.86 13.45 5.97
N LYS A 59 -1.38 14.36 5.13
CA LYS A 59 -1.25 14.13 3.68
C LYS A 59 -0.37 12.90 3.41
N ALA A 60 0.79 12.80 4.06
CA ALA A 60 1.67 11.64 3.96
C ALA A 60 1.02 10.34 4.50
N ILE A 61 0.31 10.42 5.62
CA ILE A 61 -0.41 9.27 6.21
C ILE A 61 -1.55 8.80 5.29
N CYS A 62 -2.30 9.72 4.68
CA CYS A 62 -3.38 9.42 3.74
C CYS A 62 -2.86 8.80 2.44
N ILE A 63 -1.72 9.28 1.93
CA ILE A 63 -1.02 8.64 0.81
C ILE A 63 -0.60 7.21 1.20
N ASN A 64 -0.05 7.01 2.40
CA ASN A 64 0.29 5.66 2.86
C ASN A 64 -0.94 4.75 2.98
N LEU A 65 -2.11 5.29 3.36
CA LEU A 65 -3.37 4.55 3.39
C LEU A 65 -3.86 4.18 1.98
N LEU A 66 -3.82 5.10 1.02
CA LEU A 66 -4.36 4.85 -0.32
C LEU A 66 -3.46 3.92 -1.14
N TYR A 67 -2.15 4.15 -1.12
CA TYR A 67 -1.20 3.40 -1.96
C TYR A 67 -0.52 2.25 -1.20
N GLY A 68 -0.84 2.09 0.10
CA GLY A 68 -0.22 1.11 0.98
C GLY A 68 1.30 1.27 1.11
N PHE A 69 1.81 2.49 0.99
CA PHE A 69 3.24 2.77 1.10
C PHE A 69 3.79 2.49 2.49
N ARG A 70 5.08 2.12 2.57
CA ARG A 70 5.77 2.13 3.85
C ARG A 70 5.97 3.55 4.33
N CYS A 71 6.17 3.66 5.64
CA CYS A 71 6.28 4.90 6.39
C CYS A 71 7.00 6.06 5.67
N SER A 72 8.19 5.85 5.09
CA SER A 72 8.98 6.90 4.43
C SER A 72 8.91 6.92 2.90
N GLU A 73 8.17 5.99 2.27
CA GLU A 73 8.15 5.87 0.80
C GLU A 73 7.53 7.09 0.13
N PHE A 74 6.59 7.78 0.77
CA PHE A 74 5.99 9.00 0.23
C PHE A 74 7.01 10.08 -0.16
N LYS A 75 8.23 10.09 0.41
CA LYS A 75 9.29 11.04 0.02
C LYS A 75 9.96 10.70 -1.31
N ALA A 76 9.85 9.45 -1.78
CA ALA A 76 10.41 9.00 -3.05
C ALA A 76 9.42 9.16 -4.23
N ILE A 77 8.26 9.80 -4.02
CA ILE A 77 7.31 10.06 -5.10
C ILE A 77 7.94 11.07 -6.06
N ARG A 78 8.05 10.68 -7.33
CA ARG A 78 8.66 11.49 -8.38
C ARG A 78 7.68 12.48 -8.98
N ASN A 79 6.42 12.09 -9.13
CA ASN A 79 5.38 12.94 -9.71
C ASN A 79 4.49 13.62 -8.66
N LEU A 80 5.06 14.00 -7.51
CA LEU A 80 4.26 14.59 -6.43
C LEU A 80 3.79 15.99 -6.81
N ASP A 81 4.75 16.85 -7.15
CA ASP A 81 4.54 18.28 -7.41
C ASP A 81 4.73 18.63 -8.89
N GLU A 82 5.41 17.77 -9.65
CA GLU A 82 5.76 17.96 -11.06
C GLU A 82 5.48 16.67 -11.84
N SER A 83 5.27 16.77 -13.15
CA SER A 83 5.12 15.59 -14.00
C SER A 83 6.44 14.84 -14.20
N VAL A 84 6.38 13.56 -14.56
CA VAL A 84 7.57 12.76 -14.90
C VAL A 84 7.30 11.90 -16.12
N THR A 85 8.32 11.69 -16.95
CA THR A 85 8.29 10.72 -18.04
C THR A 85 9.18 9.52 -17.69
N ILE A 86 8.67 8.31 -17.88
CA ILE A 86 9.42 7.06 -17.73
C ILE A 86 9.18 6.22 -18.97
N ASP A 87 10.26 5.76 -19.61
CA ASP A 87 10.21 4.85 -20.76
C ASP A 87 9.28 5.34 -21.89
N GLY A 88 9.16 6.66 -22.07
CA GLY A 88 8.31 7.30 -23.05
C GLY A 88 6.88 7.60 -22.57
N GLU A 89 6.46 7.06 -21.43
CA GLU A 89 5.14 7.28 -20.84
C GLU A 89 5.13 8.52 -19.93
N TYR A 90 4.12 9.38 -20.10
CA TYR A 90 3.95 10.62 -19.34
C TYR A 90 3.04 10.40 -18.14
N PHE A 91 3.52 10.81 -16.96
CA PHE A 91 2.76 10.80 -15.71
C PHE A 91 2.62 12.24 -15.21
N PRO A 92 1.40 12.82 -15.19
CA PRO A 92 1.19 14.16 -14.66
C PRO A 92 1.50 14.24 -13.16
N ALA A 93 1.64 15.45 -12.64
CA ALA A 93 1.80 15.66 -11.20
C ALA A 93 0.58 15.11 -10.43
N LEU A 94 0.73 14.72 -9.16
CA LEU A 94 -0.37 14.17 -8.38
C LEU A 94 -1.50 15.20 -8.19
N SER A 95 -1.17 16.49 -8.08
CA SER A 95 -2.16 17.57 -7.98
C SER A 95 -2.82 17.91 -9.31
N ASP A 96 -2.30 17.43 -10.44
CA ASP A 96 -2.79 17.75 -11.77
C ASP A 96 -4.20 17.17 -11.99
N PRO A 97 -5.17 17.97 -12.48
CA PRO A 97 -6.47 17.46 -12.91
C PRO A 97 -6.38 16.34 -13.93
N ASP A 98 -5.39 16.38 -14.84
CA ASP A 98 -5.20 15.39 -15.90
C ASP A 98 -4.68 14.04 -15.35
N ASN A 99 -4.24 14.00 -14.09
CA ASN A 99 -3.98 12.75 -13.37
C ASN A 99 -5.29 12.15 -12.84
N GLU A 100 -6.13 11.70 -13.77
CA GLU A 100 -7.46 11.10 -13.51
C GLU A 100 -7.34 9.75 -12.77
N TRP A 101 -6.30 8.98 -13.08
CA TRP A 101 -6.04 7.68 -12.45
C TRP A 101 -5.33 7.79 -11.10
N HIS A 102 -4.93 9.02 -10.73
CA HIS A 102 -4.17 9.33 -9.53
C HIS A 102 -2.92 8.47 -9.40
N GLU A 103 -2.20 8.27 -10.51
CA GLU A 103 -1.03 7.40 -10.52
C GLU A 103 0.14 8.09 -9.83
N ILE A 104 0.88 7.29 -9.06
CA ILE A 104 2.08 7.72 -8.38
C ILE A 104 3.26 6.91 -8.89
N VAL A 105 4.30 7.62 -9.31
CA VAL A 105 5.58 7.07 -9.70
C VAL A 105 6.53 7.12 -8.51
N LEU A 106 6.98 5.96 -8.04
CA LEU A 106 7.96 5.87 -6.97
C LEU A 106 9.38 5.67 -7.50
N GLY A 107 10.28 6.56 -7.11
CA GLY A 107 11.71 6.47 -7.38
C GLY A 107 12.43 5.42 -6.54
N ASP A 108 13.75 5.40 -6.64
CA ASP A 108 14.59 4.47 -5.86
C ASP A 108 15.00 4.99 -4.47
N GLY A 109 14.78 6.28 -4.23
CA GLY A 109 15.11 6.95 -2.99
C GLY A 109 14.78 8.44 -3.02
N PHE A 110 15.28 9.17 -2.03
CA PHE A 110 15.14 10.62 -1.92
C PHE A 110 16.33 11.23 -1.19
N TRP A 111 16.58 12.51 -1.47
CA TRP A 111 17.61 13.29 -0.78
C TRP A 111 17.04 13.97 0.46
N ILE A 112 17.86 14.04 1.50
CA ILE A 112 17.61 14.86 2.69
C ILE A 112 18.84 15.69 3.03
N THR A 113 18.66 16.77 3.78
CA THR A 113 19.74 17.61 4.27
C THR A 113 19.73 17.60 5.79
N ASP A 114 20.88 17.39 6.43
CA ASP A 114 21.01 17.43 7.89
C ASP A 114 21.24 18.85 8.42
N THR A 115 21.27 19.01 9.75
CA THR A 115 21.48 20.32 10.40
C THR A 115 22.84 20.98 10.12
N SER A 116 23.79 20.29 9.47
CA SER A 116 25.07 20.88 9.01
C SER A 116 25.06 21.27 7.53
N GLY A 117 23.95 21.04 6.82
CA GLY A 117 23.86 21.27 5.37
C GLY A 117 24.35 20.09 4.53
N LYS A 118 24.79 18.98 5.14
CA LYS A 118 25.24 17.80 4.40
C LYS A 118 24.03 17.04 3.85
N ARG A 119 24.09 16.67 2.57
CA ARG A 119 23.06 15.89 1.88
C ARG A 119 23.29 14.38 2.05
N HIS A 120 22.21 13.65 2.27
CA HIS A 120 22.19 12.19 2.39
C HIS A 120 21.15 11.61 1.45
N TYR A 121 21.51 10.56 0.72
CA TYR A 121 20.56 9.81 -0.12
C TYR A 121 20.00 8.62 0.65
N ILE A 122 18.67 8.54 0.74
CA ILE A 122 17.97 7.44 1.41
C ILE A 122 17.26 6.61 0.35
N THR A 123 17.66 5.35 0.22
CA THR A 123 16.97 4.39 -0.67
C THR A 123 15.71 3.84 -0.03
N VAL A 124 14.69 3.58 -0.85
CA VAL A 124 13.44 2.94 -0.41
C VAL A 124 13.40 1.47 -0.84
N LYS A 125 12.77 0.62 -0.03
CA LYS A 125 12.84 -0.85 -0.20
C LYS A 125 12.06 -1.34 -1.43
N THR A 126 10.88 -0.79 -1.70
CA THR A 126 10.03 -1.21 -2.83
C THR A 126 10.06 -0.16 -3.91
N SER A 127 11.24 0.05 -4.41
CA SER A 127 11.62 1.17 -5.26
C SER A 127 11.22 0.93 -6.72
N LYS A 128 11.22 1.97 -7.55
CA LYS A 128 11.02 1.90 -9.02
C LYS A 128 9.72 1.20 -9.45
N ARG A 129 8.58 1.79 -9.08
CA ARG A 129 7.27 1.24 -9.46
C ARG A 129 6.24 2.33 -9.70
N ILE A 130 5.23 2.00 -10.49
CA ILE A 130 4.00 2.77 -10.60
C ILE A 130 3.01 2.19 -9.59
N SER A 131 2.26 3.05 -8.91
CA SER A 131 1.29 2.67 -7.90
C SER A 131 0.00 3.42 -8.14
N CYS A 132 -1.10 2.67 -8.21
CA CYS A 132 -2.45 3.19 -8.27
C CYS A 132 -3.07 3.13 -6.86
N PRO A 133 -3.98 4.06 -6.51
CA PRO A 133 -4.62 4.07 -5.20
C PRO A 133 -5.59 2.89 -5.06
N MET A 134 -5.63 2.30 -3.87
CA MET A 134 -6.56 1.25 -3.49
C MET A 134 -7.77 1.87 -2.81
N ILE A 135 -8.69 2.36 -3.64
CA ILE A 135 -9.88 3.10 -3.19
C ILE A 135 -10.94 2.12 -2.67
N HIS A 136 -11.54 2.45 -1.53
CA HIS A 136 -12.67 1.68 -1.03
C HIS A 136 -13.88 1.90 -1.96
N PRO A 137 -14.50 0.87 -2.53
CA PRO A 137 -15.59 0.99 -3.50
C PRO A 137 -16.81 1.77 -3.00
N ASP A 138 -17.09 1.73 -1.70
CA ASP A 138 -18.20 2.50 -1.10
C ASP A 138 -17.84 3.98 -0.83
N TYR A 139 -16.59 4.37 -1.09
CA TYR A 139 -16.07 5.74 -0.99
C TYR A 139 -15.34 6.12 -2.29
N PRO A 140 -16.06 6.27 -3.43
CA PRO A 140 -15.42 6.57 -4.71
C PRO A 140 -14.69 7.91 -4.73
N ASN A 141 -15.10 8.86 -3.87
CA ASN A 141 -14.49 10.18 -3.70
C ASN A 141 -13.40 10.22 -2.60
N LEU A 142 -12.81 9.06 -2.25
CA LEU A 142 -11.87 8.97 -1.12
C LEU A 142 -10.60 9.81 -1.36
N VAL A 143 -10.16 9.96 -2.60
CA VAL A 143 -8.98 10.77 -2.95
C VAL A 143 -9.21 12.24 -2.62
N GLU A 144 -10.39 12.77 -2.97
CA GLU A 144 -10.82 14.13 -2.66
C GLU A 144 -11.04 14.30 -1.16
N LEU A 145 -11.75 13.35 -0.53
CA LEU A 145 -12.06 13.39 0.91
C LEU A 145 -10.79 13.46 1.76
N LEU A 146 -9.76 12.70 1.39
CA LEU A 146 -8.48 12.69 2.07
C LEU A 146 -7.61 13.92 1.74
N GLY A 147 -7.90 14.62 0.64
CA GLY A 147 -7.21 15.85 0.24
C GLY A 147 -5.78 15.60 -0.25
N ILE A 148 -5.48 14.42 -0.78
CA ILE A 148 -4.09 14.07 -1.16
C ILE A 148 -3.59 14.84 -2.40
N LYS A 149 -4.50 15.35 -3.24
CA LYS A 149 -4.18 16.18 -4.42
C LYS A 149 -4.02 17.67 -4.07
N ASP A 150 -4.27 18.11 -2.83
CA ASP A 150 -4.17 19.51 -2.44
C ASP A 150 -2.71 20.00 -2.48
N ALA A 151 -2.36 20.76 -3.52
CA ALA A 151 -1.02 21.31 -3.72
C ALA A 151 -0.63 22.38 -2.68
N SER A 152 -1.59 22.99 -1.99
CA SER A 152 -1.31 23.98 -0.94
C SER A 152 -0.69 23.34 0.31
N VAL A 153 -0.97 22.05 0.53
CA VAL A 153 -0.41 21.28 1.65
C VAL A 153 0.88 20.60 1.22
N LYS A 154 2.00 21.07 1.76
CA LYS A 154 3.33 20.48 1.52
C LYS A 154 3.48 19.14 2.24
N MET A 155 4.28 18.24 1.66
CA MET A 155 4.74 17.04 2.36
C MET A 155 5.57 17.40 3.59
N PRO A 156 5.60 16.53 4.62
CA PRO A 156 6.38 16.81 5.82
C PRO A 156 7.86 16.79 5.48
N GLU A 157 8.61 17.68 6.13
CA GLU A 157 10.07 17.75 6.04
C GLU A 157 10.68 17.43 7.39
N VAL A 158 11.71 16.57 7.38
CA VAL A 158 12.48 16.21 8.57
C VAL A 158 13.94 16.53 8.33
N THR A 159 14.51 17.37 9.19
CA THR A 159 15.94 17.70 9.19
C THR A 159 16.62 16.93 10.33
N PRO A 160 17.33 15.82 10.07
CA PRO A 160 18.01 15.08 11.13
C PRO A 160 19.22 15.86 11.65
N ASN A 161 19.54 15.65 12.93
CA ASN A 161 20.74 16.23 13.54
C ASN A 161 22.00 15.61 12.91
N SER A 162 22.94 16.44 12.46
CA SER A 162 24.19 16.05 11.79
C SER A 162 25.11 15.17 12.65
N LYS A 163 24.94 15.19 13.99
CA LYS A 163 25.66 14.32 14.94
C LYS A 163 24.99 12.96 15.14
N SER A 164 23.83 12.72 14.51
CA SER A 164 23.11 11.45 14.62
C SER A 164 23.88 10.33 13.91
N LYS A 165 23.70 9.10 14.40
CA LYS A 165 24.24 7.92 13.73
C LYS A 165 23.61 7.78 12.33
N PRO A 166 24.33 7.24 11.33
CA PRO A 166 23.79 7.06 9.97
C PRO A 166 22.44 6.33 9.92
N GLU A 167 22.25 5.30 10.76
CA GLU A 167 20.98 4.57 10.81
C GLU A 167 19.81 5.43 11.33
N THR A 168 20.08 6.36 12.25
CA THR A 168 19.09 7.33 12.73
C THR A 168 18.72 8.33 11.63
N ILE A 169 19.71 8.81 10.88
CA ILE A 169 19.51 9.69 9.71
C ILE A 169 18.63 8.97 8.67
N LYS A 170 18.97 7.72 8.35
CA LYS A 170 18.20 6.87 7.42
C LYS A 170 16.75 6.68 7.83
N ARG A 171 16.48 6.59 9.14
CA ARG A 171 15.13 6.36 9.69
C ARG A 171 14.41 7.65 10.11
N CYS A 172 14.94 8.83 9.81
CA CYS A 172 14.41 10.10 10.33
C CYS A 172 12.91 10.30 10.04
N TYR A 173 12.44 9.99 8.82
CA TYR A 173 11.04 10.06 8.46
C TYR A 173 10.17 9.00 9.14
N VAL A 174 10.72 7.81 9.40
CA VAL A 174 10.03 6.76 10.16
C VAL A 174 9.79 7.21 11.60
N HIS A 175 10.81 7.82 12.21
CA HIS A 175 10.71 8.39 13.55
C HIS A 175 9.74 9.58 13.58
N GLY A 176 9.88 10.54 12.67
CA GLY A 176 9.00 11.71 12.61
C GLY A 176 7.52 11.36 12.42
N MET A 177 7.22 10.40 11.54
CA MET A 177 5.84 9.94 11.35
C MET A 177 5.31 9.21 12.59
N ARG A 178 6.12 8.34 13.21
CA ARG A 178 5.73 7.63 14.43
C ARG A 178 5.46 8.58 15.58
N GLU A 179 6.34 9.55 15.81
CA GLU A 179 6.18 10.56 16.86
C GLU A 179 4.94 11.42 16.63
N SER A 180 4.69 11.82 15.38
CA SER A 180 3.49 12.57 15.00
C SER A 180 2.23 11.74 15.26
N LEU A 181 2.21 10.48 14.81
CA LEU A 181 1.08 9.57 14.98
C LEU A 181 0.79 9.30 16.47
N LEU A 182 1.81 9.00 17.28
CA LEU A 182 1.64 8.79 18.73
C LEU A 182 1.07 10.04 19.41
N ARG A 183 1.53 11.23 19.03
CA ARG A 183 1.00 12.49 19.55
C ARG A 183 -0.45 12.72 19.15
N TYR A 184 -0.83 12.33 17.94
CA TYR A 184 -2.21 12.44 17.46
C TYR A 184 -3.13 11.45 18.15
N ILE A 185 -2.65 10.24 18.41
CA ILE A 185 -3.37 9.19 19.16
C ILE A 185 -3.62 9.63 20.61
N ASP A 186 -2.60 10.17 21.27
CA ASP A 186 -2.73 10.73 22.62
C ASP A 186 -3.78 11.85 22.69
N GLN A 187 -3.97 12.58 21.59
CA GLN A 187 -4.90 13.71 21.52
C GLN A 187 -6.33 13.32 21.13
N ALA A 188 -6.50 12.45 20.14
CA ALA A 188 -7.79 12.15 19.53
C ALA A 188 -8.40 10.83 20.03
N GLY A 189 -7.66 10.08 20.86
CA GLY A 189 -7.99 8.73 21.30
C GLY A 189 -7.35 7.68 20.41
N HIS A 190 -7.27 6.44 20.92
CA HIS A 190 -6.59 5.33 20.25
C HIS A 190 -7.47 4.73 19.14
N PRO A 191 -7.11 4.85 17.86
CA PRO A 191 -7.94 4.39 16.75
C PRO A 191 -7.67 2.92 16.38
N GLY A 192 -6.88 2.20 17.18
CA GLY A 192 -6.57 0.77 16.98
C GLY A 192 -5.22 0.49 16.31
N PHE A 193 -4.43 1.52 15.96
CA PHE A 193 -3.09 1.35 15.38
C PHE A 193 -2.10 2.38 15.91
N THR A 194 -0.82 2.01 16.01
CA THR A 194 0.29 2.95 16.32
C THR A 194 1.40 2.91 15.28
N GLN A 195 1.23 2.11 14.23
CA GLN A 195 2.19 1.93 13.14
C GLN A 195 1.49 1.99 11.78
N THR A 196 2.15 2.62 10.80
CA THR A 196 1.61 2.73 9.45
C THR A 196 1.49 1.40 8.70
N HIS A 197 2.03 0.31 9.25
CA HIS A 197 1.85 -1.01 8.66
C HIS A 197 0.37 -1.46 8.64
N ALA A 198 -0.43 -1.05 9.65
CA ALA A 198 -1.86 -1.29 9.67
C ALA A 198 -2.59 -0.61 8.49
N LEU A 199 -2.17 0.61 8.13
CA LEU A 199 -2.72 1.34 6.98
C LEU A 199 -2.40 0.63 5.67
N ARG A 200 -1.20 0.06 5.54
CA ARG A 200 -0.84 -0.77 4.38
C ARG A 200 -1.69 -2.03 4.27
N HIS A 201 -2.06 -2.66 5.40
CA HIS A 201 -2.99 -3.79 5.38
C HIS A 201 -4.40 -3.37 4.97
N LEU A 202 -4.86 -2.20 5.46
CA LEU A 202 -6.14 -1.61 5.08
C LEU A 202 -6.19 -1.27 3.58
N ALA A 203 -5.13 -0.67 3.03
CA ALA A 203 -4.98 -0.42 1.59
C ALA A 203 -5.17 -1.70 0.77
N ASN A 204 -4.44 -2.75 1.15
CA ASN A 204 -4.49 -4.03 0.46
C ASN A 204 -5.88 -4.69 0.54
N TYR A 205 -6.57 -4.53 1.67
CA TYR A 205 -7.97 -4.93 1.83
C TYR A 205 -8.89 -4.14 0.88
N HIS A 206 -8.76 -2.81 0.80
CA HIS A 206 -9.52 -1.97 -0.14
C HIS A 206 -9.31 -2.42 -1.58
N GLY A 207 -8.07 -2.71 -1.98
CA GLY A 207 -7.79 -3.24 -3.30
C GLY A 207 -8.49 -4.58 -3.56
N THR A 208 -8.58 -5.45 -2.54
CA THR A 208 -9.25 -6.76 -2.66
C THR A 208 -10.74 -6.58 -2.94
N ILE A 209 -11.40 -5.75 -2.14
CA ILE A 209 -12.85 -5.54 -2.24
C ILE A 209 -13.24 -4.65 -3.44
N ALA A 210 -12.31 -3.85 -3.95
CA ALA A 210 -12.43 -3.13 -5.21
C ALA A 210 -12.28 -4.05 -6.45
N GLY A 211 -11.91 -5.32 -6.25
CA GLY A 211 -11.75 -6.29 -7.34
C GLY A 211 -10.38 -6.28 -7.99
N LEU A 212 -9.36 -5.63 -7.41
CA LEU A 212 -7.99 -5.72 -7.92
C LEU A 212 -7.43 -7.12 -7.73
N THR A 213 -6.77 -7.63 -8.77
CA THR A 213 -6.11 -8.94 -8.71
C THR A 213 -4.96 -8.92 -7.71
N VAL A 214 -4.51 -10.11 -7.28
CA VAL A 214 -3.32 -10.21 -6.41
C VAL A 214 -2.11 -9.57 -7.08
N ASP A 215 -1.93 -9.77 -8.39
CA ASP A 215 -0.81 -9.22 -9.16
C ASP A 215 -0.82 -7.69 -9.19
N GLN A 216 -1.98 -7.08 -9.47
CA GLN A 216 -2.13 -5.62 -9.48
C GLN A 216 -1.80 -5.02 -8.12
N ARG A 217 -2.30 -5.64 -7.03
CA ARG A 217 -2.01 -5.18 -5.68
C ARG A 217 -0.55 -5.37 -5.31
N SER A 218 0.01 -6.54 -5.59
CA SER A 218 1.41 -6.87 -5.37
C SER A 218 2.34 -5.90 -6.09
N ALA A 219 2.03 -5.55 -7.35
CA ALA A 219 2.77 -4.56 -8.15
C ALA A 219 2.69 -3.16 -7.52
N SER A 220 1.48 -2.67 -7.21
CA SER A 220 1.29 -1.35 -6.59
C SER A 220 1.96 -1.22 -5.21
N LEU A 221 1.99 -2.30 -4.44
CA LEU A 221 2.61 -2.36 -3.11
C LEU A 221 4.11 -2.73 -3.16
N GLY A 222 4.61 -3.23 -4.28
CA GLY A 222 5.99 -3.67 -4.51
C GLY A 222 6.41 -4.91 -3.71
N HIS A 223 5.59 -5.96 -3.64
CA HIS A 223 5.96 -7.22 -2.97
C HIS A 223 5.59 -8.45 -3.79
N SER A 224 6.08 -9.62 -3.38
CA SER A 224 5.70 -10.89 -3.98
C SER A 224 4.27 -11.29 -3.62
N ASN A 225 3.65 -12.09 -4.50
CA ASN A 225 2.32 -12.66 -4.29
C ASN A 225 2.23 -13.50 -3.01
N LEU A 226 3.31 -14.20 -2.65
CA LEU A 226 3.38 -14.99 -1.41
C LEU A 226 3.20 -14.15 -0.14
N MET A 227 3.70 -12.90 -0.12
CA MET A 227 3.43 -11.98 1.00
C MET A 227 1.95 -11.61 1.10
N ASN A 228 1.25 -11.54 -0.04
CA ASN A 228 -0.19 -11.23 -0.08
C ASN A 228 -1.03 -12.33 0.58
N ASP A 229 -0.71 -13.59 0.28
CA ASP A 229 -1.43 -14.75 0.81
C ASP A 229 -1.18 -15.05 2.28
N THR A 230 0.04 -14.82 2.78
CA THR A 230 0.45 -15.25 4.13
C THR A 230 0.27 -14.18 5.19
N THR A 231 0.53 -12.90 4.88
CA THR A 231 0.56 -11.83 5.89
C THR A 231 -0.73 -11.01 5.93
N TYR A 232 -1.35 -10.70 4.78
CA TYR A 232 -2.49 -9.78 4.76
C TYR A 232 -3.82 -10.41 5.12
N LYS A 233 -3.99 -11.72 4.94
CA LYS A 233 -5.21 -12.45 5.36
C LYS A 233 -5.32 -12.53 6.89
N GLY A 234 -4.20 -12.53 7.61
CA GLY A 234 -4.15 -12.50 9.08
C GLY A 234 -4.57 -11.14 9.64
N HIS A 235 -3.89 -10.07 9.21
CA HIS A 235 -3.95 -8.71 9.77
C HIS A 235 -5.16 -7.84 9.35
N GLN A 236 -6.32 -8.45 9.07
CA GLN A 236 -7.57 -7.73 8.81
C GLN A 236 -8.43 -7.62 10.07
N SER A 237 -9.04 -6.45 10.29
CA SER A 237 -10.05 -6.26 11.34
C SER A 237 -11.23 -7.21 11.15
N VAL A 238 -11.95 -7.54 12.21
CA VAL A 238 -13.13 -8.42 12.14
C VAL A 238 -14.20 -7.83 11.20
N SER A 239 -14.38 -6.51 11.21
CA SER A 239 -15.30 -5.81 10.28
C SER A 239 -14.88 -6.04 8.83
N ASN A 240 -13.60 -5.88 8.50
CA ASN A 240 -13.07 -6.09 7.15
C ASN A 240 -13.19 -7.55 6.72
N LYS A 241 -12.89 -8.52 7.61
CA LYS A 241 -13.09 -9.95 7.34
C LYS A 241 -14.56 -10.26 7.03
N ARG A 242 -15.49 -9.72 7.83
CA ARG A 242 -16.94 -9.86 7.58
C ARG A 242 -17.36 -9.20 6.27
N GLY A 243 -16.83 -8.02 5.96
CA GLY A 243 -17.04 -7.32 4.71
C GLY A 243 -16.63 -8.17 3.52
N LEU A 244 -15.40 -8.70 3.53
CA LEU A 244 -14.89 -9.59 2.49
C LEU A 244 -15.79 -10.81 2.26
N LEU A 245 -16.21 -11.48 3.34
CA LEU A 245 -17.05 -12.68 3.27
C LEU A 245 -18.49 -12.41 2.79
N ARG A 246 -19.01 -11.21 3.07
CA ARG A 246 -20.38 -10.81 2.70
C ARG A 246 -20.46 -10.12 1.35
N ARG A 247 -19.35 -9.57 0.87
CA ARG A 247 -19.29 -8.97 -0.45
C ARG A 247 -19.52 -10.07 -1.47
N ARG A 248 -20.61 -9.97 -2.21
CA ARG A 248 -20.73 -10.73 -3.46
C ARG A 248 -19.54 -10.27 -4.30
N ILE A 249 -18.72 -11.22 -4.77
CA ILE A 249 -17.62 -10.93 -5.70
C ILE A 249 -18.21 -10.01 -6.77
N SER A 250 -17.59 -8.85 -6.99
CA SER A 250 -18.06 -7.93 -8.01
C SER A 250 -18.18 -8.73 -9.30
N LYS A 251 -19.39 -8.81 -9.84
CA LYS A 251 -19.64 -9.55 -11.09
C LYS A 251 -18.68 -9.08 -12.17
N ASP A 252 -18.29 -7.81 -12.14
CA ASP A 252 -17.37 -7.22 -13.11
C ASP A 252 -15.93 -7.70 -12.95
N ALA A 253 -15.46 -7.94 -11.71
CA ALA A 253 -14.14 -8.52 -11.45
C ALA A 253 -14.09 -10.01 -11.84
N GLU A 254 -15.16 -10.76 -11.54
CA GLU A 254 -15.31 -12.15 -11.97
C GLU A 254 -15.41 -12.25 -13.49
N ILE A 255 -16.17 -11.36 -14.14
CA ILE A 255 -16.26 -11.26 -15.61
C ILE A 255 -14.90 -10.90 -16.21
N ALA A 256 -14.13 -9.97 -15.61
CA ALA A 256 -12.81 -9.60 -16.11
C ALA A 256 -11.81 -10.76 -16.01
N GLU A 257 -11.77 -11.46 -14.87
CA GLU A 257 -10.93 -12.64 -14.68
C GLU A 257 -11.33 -13.79 -15.63
N LEU A 258 -12.63 -14.04 -15.78
CA LEU A 258 -13.15 -15.05 -16.70
C LEU A 258 -12.82 -14.71 -18.16
N LYS A 259 -12.91 -13.44 -18.57
CA LYS A 259 -12.50 -12.99 -19.90
C LYS A 259 -11.01 -13.22 -20.16
N GLN A 260 -10.16 -12.93 -19.17
CA GLN A 260 -8.72 -13.12 -19.30
C GLN A 260 -8.34 -14.61 -19.40
N LYS A 261 -8.99 -15.47 -18.58
CA LYS A 261 -8.83 -16.92 -18.68
C LYS A 261 -9.34 -17.48 -20.01
N LEU A 262 -10.46 -16.95 -20.51
CA LEU A 262 -11.00 -17.33 -21.81
C LEU A 262 -10.00 -17.02 -22.94
N GLN A 263 -9.42 -15.82 -22.94
CA GLN A 263 -8.42 -15.43 -23.93
C GLN A 263 -7.18 -16.33 -23.92
N GLN A 264 -6.64 -16.66 -22.74
CA GLN A 264 -5.53 -17.61 -22.61
C GLN A 264 -5.89 -19.02 -23.11
N ALA A 265 -7.10 -19.48 -22.83
CA ALA A 265 -7.57 -20.78 -23.30
C ALA A 265 -7.71 -20.79 -24.84
N GLU A 266 -8.21 -19.72 -25.44
CA GLU A 266 -8.31 -19.56 -26.89
C GLU A 266 -6.93 -19.57 -27.57
N GLU A 267 -5.96 -18.85 -27.02
CA GLU A 267 -4.57 -18.86 -27.50
C GLU A 267 -3.95 -20.26 -27.42
N THR A 268 -4.19 -20.97 -26.32
CA THR A 268 -3.70 -22.34 -26.11
C THR A 268 -4.34 -23.31 -27.11
N ILE A 269 -5.65 -23.21 -27.34
CA ILE A 269 -6.35 -24.03 -28.33
C ILE A 269 -5.81 -23.75 -29.74
N LEU A 270 -5.57 -22.47 -30.08
CA LEU A 270 -5.02 -22.11 -31.37
C LEU A 270 -3.62 -22.69 -31.56
N PHE A 271 -2.77 -22.63 -30.53
CA PHE A 271 -1.45 -23.26 -30.54
C PHE A 271 -1.54 -24.78 -30.75
N LEU A 272 -2.38 -25.47 -29.96
CA LEU A 272 -2.56 -26.92 -30.07
C LEU A 272 -3.14 -27.33 -31.43
N LYS A 273 -4.04 -26.53 -32.02
CA LYS A 273 -4.56 -26.77 -33.38
C LYS A 273 -3.46 -26.67 -34.43
N LYS A 274 -2.59 -25.66 -34.33
CA LYS A 274 -1.43 -25.52 -35.23
C LYS A 274 -0.46 -26.69 -35.10
N GLU A 275 -0.19 -27.12 -33.86
CA GLU A 275 0.73 -28.24 -33.63
C GLU A 275 0.12 -29.58 -34.11
N ASN A 276 -1.17 -29.81 -33.91
CA ASN A 276 -1.86 -30.98 -34.46
C ASN A 276 -1.87 -30.98 -36.00
N ALA A 277 -2.06 -29.82 -36.64
CA ALA A 277 -1.99 -29.71 -38.09
C ALA A 277 -0.58 -30.08 -38.60
N ARG A 278 0.45 -29.56 -37.95
CA ARG A 278 1.85 -29.91 -38.25
C ARG A 278 2.15 -31.39 -38.05
N LEU A 279 1.66 -31.99 -36.96
CA LEU A 279 1.82 -33.43 -36.70
C LEU A 279 1.07 -34.27 -37.74
N ASN A 280 -0.11 -33.86 -38.17
CA ASN A 280 -0.85 -34.53 -39.23
C ASN A 280 -0.17 -34.41 -40.60
N GLU A 281 0.52 -33.31 -40.90
CA GLU A 281 1.37 -33.21 -42.10
C GLU A 281 2.60 -34.14 -42.01
N LEU A 282 3.21 -34.26 -40.83
CA LEU A 282 4.33 -35.17 -40.58
C LEU A 282 3.91 -36.65 -40.67
N LEU A 283 2.70 -36.99 -40.24
CA LEU A 283 2.16 -38.35 -40.27
C LEU A 283 1.51 -38.69 -41.63
N GLY A 284 0.88 -37.71 -42.29
CA GLY A 284 0.25 -37.86 -43.60
C GLY A 284 1.25 -37.89 -44.77
N GLY A 285 2.53 -37.63 -44.51
CA GLY A 285 3.63 -37.86 -45.45
C GLY A 285 4.32 -39.23 -45.33
N ASN A 286 3.81 -40.12 -44.46
CA ASN A 286 4.43 -41.41 -44.17
C ASN A 286 3.49 -42.57 -44.57
N ASP A 287 3.32 -42.77 -45.88
CA ASP A 287 2.56 -43.87 -46.48
C ASP A 287 3.23 -45.26 -46.30
N ASP A 288 4.35 -45.35 -45.59
CA ASP A 288 5.14 -46.58 -45.36
C ASP A 288 5.01 -47.15 -43.94
N LEU A 289 3.85 -47.00 -43.28
CA LEU A 289 3.57 -47.76 -42.06
C LEU A 289 2.90 -49.10 -42.40
N PRO A 290 3.47 -50.25 -41.95
CA PRO A 290 2.91 -51.56 -42.23
C PRO A 290 1.51 -51.67 -41.61
N ARG A 291 0.52 -51.98 -42.45
CA ARG A 291 -0.83 -52.32 -41.99
C ARG A 291 -0.76 -53.60 -41.16
N ILE A 292 -0.89 -53.47 -39.85
CA ILE A 292 -1.08 -54.61 -38.96
C ILE A 292 -2.55 -55.04 -39.10
N GLY A 293 -2.76 -56.20 -39.74
CA GLY A 293 -4.07 -56.83 -39.84
C GLY A 293 -4.33 -57.48 -41.21
N SER A 294 -3.67 -58.61 -41.45
CA SER A 294 -4.05 -59.64 -42.42
C SER A 294 -4.27 -60.94 -41.68
#